data_AF-A0A7S1LI79-F1
#
_entry.id   AF-A0A7S1LI79-F1
#
_cell.length_a   1.000
_cell.length_b   1.000
_cell.length_c   1.000
_cell.angle_alpha   90.00
_cell.angle_beta   90.00
_cell.angle_gamma   90.00
#
_symmetry.space_group_name_H-M   'P 1'
#
loop_
_entity.id
_entity.type
_entity.pdbx_description
1 polymer ?
#
loop_
_entity_poly.entity_id
_entity_poly.type
_entity_poly.pdbx_seq_one_letter_code
_entity_poly.pdbx_strand_id
1 'polypeptide(L)'
;IQGLQATPELNGSEGVCHEWLKERGRWAVKPLRGGDTIALKPENLAVLLGADAPAAGEARPPLATSVACPNRECDQTLVLDREGPRRCHECPCGKVASRCTACGETPYHVHGLCAEVPKVRKRWLDWLEGRGRAAYRTLRKKAVREATAQRRALREAAAATQSVACGAEPDPPRRRHWLAARANFLRGEGVRHFF
;
A
#
# COMPACT_ATOMS: atom_id res chain seq x y z
N ILE A 1 5.87 -40.52 -10.07
CA ILE A 1 4.54 -41.00 -10.52
C ILE A 1 4.56 -42.52 -10.49
N GLN A 2 3.51 -43.18 -9.99
CA GLN A 2 3.44 -44.63 -9.85
C GLN A 2 2.00 -45.16 -9.95
N GLY A 3 1.83 -46.48 -10.14
CA GLY A 3 0.53 -47.16 -10.02
C GLY A 3 -0.49 -46.90 -11.15
N LEU A 4 -0.09 -46.27 -12.27
CA LEU A 4 -0.97 -46.05 -13.41
C LEU A 4 -1.15 -47.33 -14.23
N GLN A 5 -2.40 -47.78 -14.39
CA GLN A 5 -2.74 -48.94 -15.22
C GLN A 5 -3.07 -48.56 -16.67
N ALA A 6 -3.68 -47.38 -16.88
CA ALA A 6 -4.09 -46.92 -18.21
C ALA A 6 -2.94 -46.37 -19.05
N THR A 7 -1.91 -45.83 -18.41
CA THR A 7 -0.73 -45.19 -19.01
C THR A 7 0.52 -45.59 -18.23
N PRO A 8 0.92 -46.87 -18.29
CA PRO A 8 2.02 -47.40 -17.48
C PRO A 8 3.38 -46.77 -17.81
N GLU A 9 3.56 -46.20 -19.00
CA GLU A 9 4.76 -45.51 -19.47
C GLU A 9 5.13 -44.27 -18.64
N LEU A 10 4.16 -43.70 -17.90
CA LEU A 10 4.38 -42.57 -17.00
C LEU A 10 4.80 -43.01 -15.59
N ASN A 11 4.71 -44.30 -15.25
CA ASN A 11 5.21 -44.80 -13.98
C ASN A 11 6.73 -44.68 -13.92
N GLY A 12 7.26 -44.27 -12.77
CA GLY A 12 8.68 -43.95 -12.59
C GLY A 12 9.08 -42.55 -13.05
N SER A 13 8.21 -41.81 -13.74
CA SER A 13 8.48 -40.43 -14.14
C SER A 13 8.28 -39.43 -12.99
N GLU A 14 9.03 -38.34 -13.03
CA GLU A 14 8.98 -37.24 -12.08
C GLU A 14 8.21 -36.05 -12.69
N GLY A 15 7.53 -35.28 -11.85
CA GLY A 15 6.71 -34.16 -12.28
C GLY A 15 6.46 -33.16 -11.16
N VAL A 16 6.14 -31.93 -11.53
CA VAL A 16 5.74 -30.87 -10.59
C VAL A 16 4.22 -30.79 -10.52
N CYS A 17 3.67 -30.86 -9.30
CA CYS A 17 2.26 -30.61 -9.05
C CYS A 17 1.99 -29.10 -9.11
N HIS A 18 1.19 -28.64 -10.07
CA HIS A 18 0.88 -27.22 -10.23
C HIS A 18 -0.43 -26.82 -9.55
N GLU A 19 -1.49 -27.62 -9.71
CA GLU A 19 -2.83 -27.26 -9.26
C GLU A 19 -3.62 -28.48 -8.78
N TRP A 20 -4.42 -28.31 -7.73
CA TRP A 20 -5.36 -29.33 -7.28
C TRP A 20 -6.74 -29.13 -7.92
N LEU A 21 -7.14 -30.06 -8.79
CA LEU A 21 -8.44 -30.06 -9.45
C LEU A 21 -9.49 -30.65 -8.51
N LYS A 22 -10.03 -29.82 -7.62
CA LYS A 22 -11.00 -30.22 -6.57
C LYS A 22 -12.18 -31.02 -7.11
N GLU A 23 -12.73 -30.62 -8.26
CA GLU A 23 -13.89 -31.28 -8.89
C GLU A 23 -13.60 -32.71 -9.32
N ARG A 24 -12.34 -33.02 -9.63
CA ARG A 24 -11.91 -34.33 -10.13
C ARG A 24 -11.16 -35.15 -9.09
N GLY A 25 -10.85 -34.56 -7.93
CA GLY A 25 -10.02 -35.17 -6.89
C GLY A 25 -8.63 -35.55 -7.38
N ARG A 26 -8.03 -34.74 -8.26
CA ARG A 26 -6.76 -35.05 -8.95
C ARG A 26 -5.82 -33.85 -8.97
N TRP A 27 -4.52 -34.11 -8.91
CA TRP A 27 -3.46 -33.13 -9.13
C TRP A 27 -3.18 -32.97 -10.62
N ALA A 28 -3.11 -31.73 -11.08
CA ALA A 28 -2.53 -31.37 -12.36
C ALA A 28 -0.99 -31.40 -12.23
N VAL A 29 -0.38 -32.43 -12.81
CA VAL A 29 1.06 -32.68 -12.74
C VAL A 29 1.68 -32.46 -14.11
N LYS A 30 2.74 -31.64 -14.16
CA LYS A 30 3.54 -31.43 -15.37
C LYS A 30 4.80 -32.30 -15.31
N PRO A 31 4.97 -33.28 -16.21
CA PRO A 31 6.16 -34.13 -16.23
C PRO A 31 7.44 -33.32 -16.52
N LEU A 32 8.55 -33.67 -15.86
CA LEU A 32 9.85 -33.02 -16.08
C LEU A 32 10.45 -33.35 -17.45
N ARG A 33 10.16 -34.53 -18.00
CA ARG A 33 10.70 -35.00 -19.30
C ARG A 33 10.09 -34.31 -20.52
N GLY A 34 9.30 -33.26 -20.31
CA GLY A 34 8.53 -32.59 -21.37
C GLY A 34 7.25 -33.38 -21.68
N GLY A 35 6.14 -32.66 -21.75
CA GLY A 35 4.82 -33.24 -21.99
C GLY A 35 3.69 -32.33 -21.51
N ASP A 36 2.47 -32.73 -21.84
CA ASP A 36 1.26 -32.05 -21.40
C ASP A 36 0.99 -32.29 -19.91
N THR A 37 0.17 -31.42 -19.32
CA THR A 37 -0.24 -31.54 -17.93
C THR A 37 -1.23 -32.67 -17.77
N ILE A 38 -0.97 -33.60 -16.85
CA ILE A 38 -1.76 -34.82 -16.65
C ILE A 38 -2.45 -34.78 -15.28
N ALA A 39 -3.71 -35.21 -15.23
CA ALA A 39 -4.50 -35.24 -14.00
C ALA A 39 -4.35 -36.58 -13.25
N LEU A 40 -3.55 -36.61 -12.18
CA LEU A 40 -3.21 -37.81 -11.43
C LEU A 40 -3.86 -37.80 -10.05
N LYS A 41 -4.27 -38.98 -9.55
CA LYS A 41 -4.77 -39.08 -8.18
C LYS A 41 -3.60 -38.99 -7.18
N PRO A 42 -3.83 -38.54 -5.94
CA PRO A 42 -2.80 -38.50 -4.90
C PRO A 42 -2.10 -39.85 -4.69
N GLU A 43 -2.80 -40.98 -4.79
CA GLU A 43 -2.23 -42.31 -4.56
C GLU A 43 -1.19 -42.70 -5.63
N ASN A 44 -1.26 -42.06 -6.80
CA ASN A 44 -0.34 -42.28 -7.90
C ASN A 44 0.91 -41.37 -7.84
N LEU A 45 1.05 -40.59 -6.77
CA LEU A 45 2.13 -39.64 -6.56
C LEU A 45 2.91 -40.01 -5.30
N ALA A 46 4.22 -40.17 -5.45
CA ALA A 46 5.16 -40.25 -4.34
C ALA A 46 5.93 -38.93 -4.28
N VAL A 47 6.02 -38.34 -3.09
CA VAL A 47 6.83 -37.14 -2.89
C VAL A 47 8.29 -37.56 -2.95
N LEU A 48 9.03 -36.99 -3.91
CA LEU A 48 10.48 -37.08 -3.93
C LEU A 48 11.01 -36.09 -2.88
N LEU A 49 10.99 -36.52 -1.62
CA LEU A 49 11.75 -35.86 -0.58
C LEU A 49 13.22 -36.15 -0.91
N GLY A 50 13.92 -35.17 -1.46
CA GLY A 50 15.35 -35.28 -1.73
C GLY A 50 16.07 -35.66 -0.44
N ALA A 51 16.48 -36.93 -0.34
CA ALA A 51 17.51 -37.33 0.60
C ALA A 51 18.82 -36.66 0.16
N ASP A 52 19.46 -36.00 1.12
CA ASP A 52 20.76 -35.32 1.03
C ASP A 52 20.76 -33.94 0.34
N ALA A 53 19.89 -33.05 0.81
CA ALA A 53 20.40 -31.72 1.14
C ALA A 53 21.02 -31.82 2.54
N PRO A 54 22.29 -31.41 2.78
CA PRO A 54 22.73 -31.23 4.15
C PRO A 54 21.72 -30.30 4.80
N ALA A 55 21.35 -30.61 6.03
CA ALA A 55 20.60 -29.71 6.87
C ALA A 55 21.36 -28.38 6.94
N ALA A 56 21.06 -27.49 5.99
CA ALA A 56 21.03 -26.08 6.25
C ALA A 56 19.97 -25.96 7.34
N GLY A 57 20.43 -26.11 8.58
CA GLY A 57 19.97 -25.19 9.59
C GLY A 57 20.11 -23.82 8.96
N GLU A 58 19.03 -23.34 8.35
CA GLU A 58 18.57 -22.02 8.69
C GLU A 58 18.57 -22.04 10.22
N ALA A 59 19.70 -21.63 10.80
CA ALA A 59 19.69 -20.96 12.05
C ALA A 59 18.58 -19.94 11.86
N ARG A 60 17.39 -20.23 12.42
CA ARG A 60 16.30 -19.27 12.53
C ARG A 60 17.01 -18.02 12.99
N PRO A 61 17.15 -16.98 12.14
CA PRO A 61 17.96 -15.83 12.51
C PRO A 61 17.46 -15.41 13.87
N PRO A 62 18.35 -15.14 14.85
CA PRO A 62 17.90 -14.87 16.21
C PRO A 62 16.79 -13.84 16.11
N LEU A 63 15.57 -14.23 16.51
CA LEU A 63 14.38 -13.37 16.43
C LEU A 63 14.60 -12.03 17.14
N ALA A 64 15.58 -12.07 18.06
CA ALA A 64 16.19 -11.00 18.79
C ALA A 64 17.33 -10.33 17.99
N THR A 65 17.09 -9.11 17.48
CA THR A 65 18.17 -8.22 16.98
C THR A 65 18.56 -7.25 18.09
N SER A 66 19.81 -7.25 18.55
CA SER A 66 20.27 -6.24 19.50
C SER A 66 20.62 -4.93 18.78
N VAL A 67 20.21 -3.80 19.35
CA VAL A 67 20.57 -2.47 18.84
C VAL A 67 21.02 -1.58 20.00
N ALA A 68 22.23 -1.04 19.85
CA ALA A 68 22.82 -0.11 20.81
C ALA A 68 22.16 1.28 20.75
N CYS A 69 22.23 2.00 21.87
CA CYS A 69 21.84 3.39 21.95
C CYS A 69 22.70 4.24 20.96
N PRO A 70 22.09 5.10 20.15
CA PRO A 70 22.82 6.04 19.28
C PRO A 70 23.72 7.03 20.03
N ASN A 71 23.43 7.28 21.33
CA ASN A 71 24.26 8.13 22.16
C ASN A 71 25.54 7.37 22.56
N ARG A 72 26.70 7.87 22.14
CA ARG A 72 28.02 7.25 22.38
C ARG A 72 28.44 7.19 23.84
N GLU A 73 27.83 8.00 24.70
CA GLU A 73 28.06 7.99 26.15
C GLU A 73 27.14 7.00 26.89
N CYS A 74 26.38 6.18 26.16
CA CYS A 74 25.39 5.28 26.71
C CYS A 74 25.62 3.85 26.23
N ASP A 75 25.86 2.93 27.17
CA ASP A 75 26.11 1.51 26.88
C ASP A 75 24.83 0.67 26.82
N GLN A 76 23.66 1.32 26.79
CA GLN A 76 22.38 0.62 26.75
C GLN A 76 22.18 -0.07 25.40
N THR A 77 21.84 -1.35 25.48
CA THR A 77 21.54 -2.19 24.32
C THR A 77 20.14 -2.75 24.45
N LEU A 78 19.29 -2.47 23.47
CA LEU A 78 17.93 -2.98 23.41
C LEU A 78 17.90 -4.23 22.55
N VAL A 79 17.28 -5.29 23.04
CA VAL A 79 16.94 -6.46 22.23
C VAL A 79 15.57 -6.21 21.56
N LEU A 80 15.56 -6.18 20.24
CA LEU A 80 14.35 -6.06 19.42
C LEU A 80 13.78 -7.46 19.20
N ASP A 81 12.55 -7.67 19.61
CA ASP A 81 11.79 -8.88 19.31
C ASP A 81 10.75 -8.54 18.24
N ARG A 82 10.92 -9.13 17.05
CA ARG A 82 10.03 -8.91 15.90
C ARG A 82 8.70 -9.66 16.02
N GLU A 83 8.65 -10.73 16.81
CA GLU A 83 7.45 -11.54 17.03
C GLU A 83 6.67 -11.05 18.25
N GLY A 84 7.36 -10.37 19.18
CA GLY A 84 6.77 -9.80 20.37
C GLY A 84 5.82 -8.61 20.11
N PRO A 85 5.01 -8.25 21.12
CA PRO A 85 4.13 -7.09 21.03
C PRO A 85 4.94 -5.81 20.83
N ARG A 86 4.53 -5.01 19.85
CA ARG A 86 5.12 -3.70 19.56
C ARG A 86 4.96 -2.76 20.74
N ARG A 87 6.08 -2.21 21.25
CA ARG A 87 6.10 -1.26 22.36
C ARG A 87 7.01 -0.06 22.05
N CYS A 88 6.73 1.03 22.73
CA CYS A 88 7.61 2.19 22.80
C CYS A 88 8.71 1.89 23.83
N HIS A 89 9.97 1.99 23.41
CA HIS A 89 11.12 1.91 24.31
C HIS A 89 11.76 3.27 24.45
N GLU A 90 11.93 3.70 25.70
CA GLU A 90 12.66 4.91 26.07
C GLU A 90 13.99 4.50 26.67
N CYS A 91 15.08 5.01 26.10
CA CYS A 91 16.41 4.72 26.62
C CYS A 91 16.61 5.48 27.94
N PRO A 92 17.15 4.82 29.00
CA PRO A 92 17.40 5.46 30.30
C PRO A 92 18.26 6.74 30.24
N CYS A 93 19.09 6.91 29.23
CA CYS A 93 19.91 8.12 29.10
C CYS A 93 19.08 9.38 28.78
N GLY A 94 17.85 9.25 28.29
CA GLY A 94 16.98 10.37 27.90
C GLY A 94 17.46 11.21 26.69
N LYS A 95 18.68 10.99 26.20
CA LYS A 95 19.29 11.76 25.09
C LYS A 95 18.82 11.34 23.69
N VAL A 96 18.12 10.23 23.56
CA VAL A 96 17.65 9.69 22.27
C VAL A 96 16.14 9.57 22.29
N ALA A 97 15.50 9.92 21.17
CA ALA A 97 14.07 9.75 21.00
C ALA A 97 13.65 8.27 21.14
N SER A 98 12.41 8.06 21.57
CA SER A 98 11.87 6.72 21.79
C SER A 98 11.90 5.86 20.53
N ARG A 99 11.98 4.54 20.72
CA ARG A 99 12.19 3.56 19.65
C ARG A 99 11.09 2.51 19.65
N CYS A 100 10.78 1.98 18.47
CA CYS A 100 9.89 0.83 18.31
C CYS A 100 10.62 -0.48 18.61
N THR A 101 10.14 -1.28 19.55
CA THR A 101 10.74 -2.59 19.90
C THR A 101 10.63 -3.64 18.78
N ALA A 102 9.67 -3.46 17.86
CA ALA A 102 9.45 -4.42 16.77
C ALA A 102 10.35 -4.15 15.55
N CYS A 103 10.48 -2.89 15.11
CA CYS A 103 11.28 -2.55 13.91
C CYS A 103 12.56 -1.77 14.18
N GLY A 104 12.78 -1.29 15.40
CA GLY A 104 13.96 -0.51 15.76
C GLY A 104 13.98 0.94 15.27
N GLU A 105 12.92 1.39 14.59
CA GLU A 105 12.84 2.77 14.09
C GLU A 105 12.65 3.79 15.23
N THR A 106 13.29 4.95 15.03
CA THR A 106 13.22 6.12 15.92
C THR A 106 12.80 7.34 15.08
N PRO A 107 11.87 8.21 15.55
CA PRO A 107 11.09 8.08 16.79
C PRO A 107 10.01 6.97 16.70
N TYR A 108 9.46 6.58 17.85
CA TYR A 108 8.35 5.63 17.92
C TYR A 108 7.13 6.11 17.13
N HIS A 109 6.48 5.21 16.41
CA HIS A 109 5.36 5.51 15.52
C HIS A 109 4.05 4.89 16.05
N VAL A 110 3.21 5.72 16.67
CA VAL A 110 1.95 5.26 17.29
C VAL A 110 0.94 4.77 16.25
N HIS A 111 0.77 5.54 15.16
CA HIS A 111 -0.32 5.38 14.20
C HIS A 111 0.07 4.73 12.86
N GLY A 112 1.20 4.01 12.80
CA GLY A 112 1.67 3.38 11.57
C GLY A 112 2.14 1.95 11.79
N LEU A 113 1.94 1.09 10.79
CA LEU A 113 2.57 -0.23 10.76
C LEU A 113 4.08 -0.07 10.55
N CYS A 114 4.87 -0.94 11.19
CA CYS A 114 6.34 -0.92 11.07
C CYS A 114 6.81 -0.93 9.61
N ALA A 115 6.18 -1.74 8.76
CA ALA A 115 6.54 -1.87 7.35
C ALA A 115 6.29 -0.62 6.50
N GLU A 116 5.40 0.27 6.95
CA GLU A 116 5.02 1.49 6.20
C GLU A 116 5.87 2.70 6.58
N VAL A 117 6.46 2.69 7.78
CA VAL A 117 7.22 3.84 8.31
C VAL A 117 8.37 4.25 7.39
N PRO A 118 9.21 3.35 6.86
CA PRO A 118 10.28 3.74 5.94
C PRO A 118 9.75 4.35 4.64
N LYS A 119 8.63 3.83 4.12
CA LYS A 119 8.01 4.32 2.87
C LYS A 119 7.43 5.72 3.08
N VAL A 120 6.72 5.94 4.18
CA VAL A 120 6.16 7.24 4.54
C VAL A 120 7.28 8.26 4.77
N ARG A 121 8.34 7.88 5.48
CA ARG A 121 9.52 8.73 5.70
C ARG A 121 10.17 9.12 4.38
N LYS A 122 10.39 8.16 3.47
CA LYS A 122 10.94 8.42 2.14
C LYS A 122 10.06 9.40 1.35
N ARG A 123 8.76 9.13 1.24
CA ARG A 123 7.81 10.02 0.56
C ARG A 123 7.79 11.43 1.16
N TRP A 124 7.91 11.52 2.49
CA TRP A 124 8.00 12.81 3.18
C TRP A 124 9.29 13.54 2.84
N LEU A 125 10.45 12.89 2.89
CA LEU A 125 11.73 13.47 2.48
C LEU A 125 11.70 13.89 1.00
N ASP A 126 11.21 13.04 0.10
CA ASP A 126 11.03 13.37 -1.32
C ASP A 126 10.11 14.60 -1.50
N TRP A 127 9.06 14.73 -0.68
CA TRP A 127 8.19 15.90 -0.68
C TRP A 127 8.89 17.16 -0.14
N LEU A 128 9.75 17.00 0.87
CA LEU A 128 10.52 18.05 1.50
C LEU A 128 11.63 18.59 0.59
N GLU A 129 12.42 17.69 0.00
CA GLU A 129 13.61 17.97 -0.83
C GLU A 129 13.24 18.23 -2.29
N GLY A 130 12.22 17.55 -2.81
CA GLY A 130 11.72 17.75 -4.15
C GLY A 130 10.84 18.99 -4.30
N ARG A 131 10.12 19.06 -5.43
CA ARG A 131 9.17 20.15 -5.72
C ARG A 131 7.83 20.03 -4.99
N GLY A 132 7.65 19.05 -4.11
CA GLY A 132 6.39 18.75 -3.42
C GLY A 132 5.87 19.92 -2.58
N ARG A 133 6.72 20.51 -1.73
CA ARG A 133 6.37 21.69 -0.93
C ARG A 133 5.97 22.90 -1.78
N ALA A 134 6.72 23.18 -2.83
CA ALA A 134 6.46 24.31 -3.72
C ALA A 134 5.13 24.11 -4.47
N ALA A 135 4.90 22.90 -5.01
CA ALA A 135 3.66 22.53 -5.68
C ALA A 135 2.46 22.61 -4.73
N TYR A 136 2.59 22.17 -3.47
CA TYR A 136 1.52 22.32 -2.49
C TYR A 136 1.19 23.80 -2.23
N ARG A 137 2.19 24.68 -2.11
CA ARG A 137 1.98 26.12 -1.92
C ARG A 137 1.26 26.76 -3.11
N THR A 138 1.60 26.40 -4.34
CA THR A 138 0.92 26.92 -5.54
C THR A 138 -0.51 26.41 -5.62
N LEU A 139 -0.76 25.13 -5.35
CA LEU A 139 -2.11 24.56 -5.28
C LEU A 139 -2.95 25.25 -4.20
N ARG A 140 -2.40 25.45 -2.99
CA ARG A 140 -3.08 26.16 -1.91
C ARG A 140 -3.44 27.60 -2.31
N LYS A 141 -2.53 28.33 -2.96
CA LYS A 141 -2.82 29.68 -3.48
C LYS A 141 -3.95 29.66 -4.51
N LYS A 142 -3.94 28.68 -5.44
CA LYS A 142 -4.99 28.51 -6.44
C LYS A 142 -6.35 28.22 -5.78
N ALA A 143 -6.39 27.28 -4.85
CA ALA A 143 -7.60 26.93 -4.10
C ALA A 143 -8.18 28.12 -3.34
N VAL A 144 -7.35 28.95 -2.69
CA VAL A 144 -7.81 30.17 -2.01
C VAL A 144 -8.41 31.19 -2.99
N ARG A 145 -7.79 31.38 -4.16
CA ARG A 145 -8.31 32.27 -5.20
C ARG A 145 -9.66 31.78 -5.72
N GLU A 146 -9.78 30.49 -6.02
CA GLU A 146 -11.02 29.87 -6.47
C GLU A 146 -12.12 29.97 -5.41
N ALA A 147 -11.83 29.65 -4.15
CA ALA A 147 -12.79 29.76 -3.06
C ALA A 147 -13.25 31.21 -2.84
N THR A 148 -12.34 32.19 -3.00
CA THR A 148 -12.69 33.61 -2.90
C THR A 148 -13.60 34.04 -4.06
N ALA A 149 -13.29 33.61 -5.29
CA ALA A 149 -14.12 33.86 -6.45
C ALA A 149 -15.52 33.24 -6.32
N GLN A 150 -15.61 31.99 -5.81
CA GLN A 150 -16.88 31.32 -5.55
C GLN A 150 -17.72 32.09 -4.51
N ARG A 151 -17.11 32.51 -3.39
CA ARG A 151 -17.81 33.32 -2.36
C ARG A 151 -18.31 34.64 -2.92
N ARG A 152 -17.53 35.31 -3.77
CA ARG A 152 -17.93 36.54 -4.44
C ARG A 152 -19.13 36.30 -5.36
N ALA A 153 -19.04 35.28 -6.22
CA ALA A 153 -20.12 34.92 -7.14
C ALA A 153 -21.43 34.57 -6.40
N LEU A 154 -21.35 33.85 -5.28
CA LEU A 154 -22.53 33.55 -4.45
C LEU A 154 -23.16 34.81 -3.85
N ARG A 155 -22.35 35.78 -3.39
CA ARG A 155 -22.87 37.07 -2.89
C ARG A 155 -23.54 37.89 -3.98
N GLU A 156 -22.92 37.97 -5.16
CA GLU A 156 -23.49 38.68 -6.31
C GLU A 156 -24.82 38.03 -6.76
N ALA A 157 -24.89 36.70 -6.81
CA ALA A 157 -26.12 35.97 -7.11
C ALA A 157 -27.22 36.19 -6.05
N ALA A 158 -26.86 36.20 -4.77
CA ALA A 158 -27.80 36.48 -3.69
C ALA A 158 -28.35 37.92 -3.78
N ALA A 159 -27.49 38.90 -4.04
CA ALA A 159 -27.89 40.30 -4.21
C ALA A 159 -28.81 40.49 -5.42
N ALA A 160 -28.52 39.85 -6.56
CA ALA A 160 -29.38 39.88 -7.75
C ALA A 160 -30.75 39.23 -7.49
N THR A 161 -30.80 38.15 -6.71
CA THR A 161 -32.07 37.53 -6.31
C THR A 161 -32.88 38.47 -5.42
N GLN A 162 -32.21 39.19 -4.51
CA GLN A 162 -32.85 40.16 -3.62
C GLN A 162 -33.37 41.39 -4.38
N SER A 163 -32.65 41.91 -5.38
CA SER A 163 -33.12 43.04 -6.18
C SER A 163 -34.37 42.70 -7.01
N VAL A 164 -34.42 41.49 -7.57
CA VAL A 164 -35.61 40.97 -8.26
C VAL A 164 -36.79 40.82 -7.29
N ALA A 165 -36.54 40.33 -6.07
CA ALA A 165 -37.57 40.19 -5.04
C ALA A 165 -38.14 41.55 -4.57
N CYS A 166 -37.34 42.63 -4.59
CA CYS A 166 -37.77 43.99 -4.25
C CYS A 166 -38.45 44.76 -5.41
N GLY A 167 -38.72 44.11 -6.55
CA GLY A 167 -39.50 44.70 -7.64
C GLY A 167 -38.71 45.63 -8.59
N ALA A 168 -37.38 45.51 -8.65
CA ALA A 168 -36.61 46.20 -9.69
C ALA A 168 -36.79 45.50 -11.05
N GLU A 169 -37.25 46.23 -12.07
CA GLU A 169 -37.39 45.76 -13.46
C GLU A 169 -36.05 45.23 -14.00
N PRO A 170 -35.99 43.97 -14.49
CA PRO A 170 -34.75 43.38 -14.98
C PRO A 170 -34.37 43.90 -16.37
N ASP A 171 -33.20 44.53 -16.47
CA ASP A 171 -32.56 44.94 -17.72
C ASP A 171 -32.40 43.72 -18.68
N PRO A 172 -32.80 43.79 -19.97
CA PRO A 172 -32.91 42.60 -20.81
C PRO A 172 -31.54 41.97 -21.13
N PRO A 173 -31.44 40.64 -21.26
CA PRO A 173 -30.17 39.94 -21.10
C PRO A 173 -29.42 39.76 -22.43
N ARG A 174 -28.10 39.98 -22.43
CA ARG A 174 -27.17 39.36 -23.39
C ARG A 174 -27.11 37.84 -23.14
N ARG A 175 -28.17 37.14 -23.56
CA ARG A 175 -28.33 35.68 -23.52
C ARG A 175 -27.39 35.01 -24.51
N ARG A 176 -26.22 34.52 -24.08
CA ARG A 176 -25.52 33.41 -24.78
C ARG A 176 -24.45 32.67 -23.97
N HIS A 177 -23.96 33.22 -22.85
CA HIS A 177 -22.78 32.64 -22.18
C HIS A 177 -23.07 31.78 -20.93
N TRP A 178 -24.28 31.79 -20.38
CA TRP A 178 -24.58 31.18 -19.07
C TRP A 178 -24.86 29.66 -19.11
N LEU A 179 -25.36 29.13 -20.22
CA LEU A 179 -25.68 27.70 -20.33
C LEU A 179 -24.43 26.81 -20.38
N ALA A 180 -23.33 27.31 -20.94
CA ALA A 180 -22.06 26.57 -21.02
C ALA A 180 -21.39 26.38 -19.65
N ALA A 181 -21.44 27.39 -18.78
CA ALA A 181 -20.84 27.33 -17.44
C ALA A 181 -21.55 26.31 -16.53
N ARG A 182 -22.88 26.19 -16.65
CA ARG A 182 -23.69 25.24 -15.87
C ARG A 182 -23.47 23.78 -16.31
N ALA A 183 -23.20 23.55 -17.60
CA ALA A 183 -22.93 22.21 -18.13
C ALA A 183 -21.58 21.63 -17.66
N ASN A 184 -20.54 22.47 -17.49
CA ASN A 184 -19.23 22.02 -17.03
C ASN A 184 -19.22 21.64 -15.54
N PHE A 185 -20.02 22.31 -14.71
CA PHE A 185 -20.12 22.00 -13.28
C PHE A 185 -20.78 20.64 -13.00
N LEU A 186 -21.79 20.26 -13.79
CA LEU A 186 -22.50 18.99 -13.62
C LEU A 186 -21.70 17.76 -14.07
N ARG A 187 -20.66 17.93 -14.91
CA ARG A 187 -19.84 16.82 -15.43
C ARG A 187 -18.69 16.38 -14.51
N GLY A 188 -18.47 17.03 -13.36
CA GLY A 188 -17.40 16.65 -12.42
C GLY A 188 -15.98 16.85 -12.96
N GLU A 189 -15.81 17.48 -14.12
CA GLU A 189 -14.52 17.84 -14.71
C GLU A 189 -13.95 19.07 -13.97
N GLY A 190 -13.32 18.84 -12.82
CA GLY A 190 -12.67 19.94 -12.10
C GLY A 190 -12.03 19.59 -10.76
N VAL A 191 -12.43 18.50 -10.12
CA VAL A 191 -11.87 18.10 -8.83
C VAL A 191 -11.39 16.66 -8.87
N ARG A 192 -10.17 16.46 -9.38
CA ARG A 192 -9.43 15.22 -9.14
C ARG A 192 -8.91 15.26 -7.70
N HIS A 193 -9.67 14.66 -6.78
CA HIS A 193 -9.17 14.33 -5.46
C HIS A 193 -8.07 13.27 -5.62
N PHE A 194 -6.82 13.66 -5.42
CA PHE A 194 -5.73 12.72 -5.17
C PHE A 194 -5.66 12.50 -3.66
N PHE A 195 -6.11 11.33 -3.21
CA PHE A 195 -5.73 10.73 -1.94
C PHE A 195 -5.08 9.38 -2.24
#